data_AF-A0A3D5V1S4-F1
#
_entry.id   AF-A0A3D5V1S4-F1
#
_cell.length_a   1.000
_cell.length_b   1.000
_cell.length_c   1.000
_cell.angle_alpha   90.00
_cell.angle_beta   90.00
_cell.angle_gamma   90.00
#
_symmetry.space_group_name_H-M   'P 1'
#
loop_
_entity.id
_entity.type
_entity.pdbx_description
1 polymer ?
#
loop_
_entity_poly.entity_id
_entity_poly.type
_entity_poly.pdbx_seq_one_letter_code
_entity_poly.pdbx_strand_id
1 'polypeptide(L)' 'MAEMKLIADGLKFPEGPIAMPDGSIVLVEIARGTLTR' A
#
# COMPACT_ATOMS: atom_id res chain seq x y z
N MET A 1 -1.90 -8.67 21.94
CA MET A 1 -1.33 -7.88 20.81
C MET A 1 -1.98 -8.38 19.54
N ALA A 2 -2.29 -7.52 18.58
CA ALA A 2 -2.88 -7.96 17.31
C ALA A 2 -1.83 -8.73 16.50
N GLU A 3 -2.23 -9.81 15.84
CA GLU A 3 -1.39 -10.53 14.89
C GLU A 3 -1.23 -9.67 13.62
N MET A 4 0.01 -9.45 13.19
CA MET A 4 0.28 -8.74 11.93
C MET A 4 0.26 -9.72 10.76
N LYS A 5 -0.48 -9.37 9.69
CA LYS A 5 -0.58 -10.15 8.46
C LYS A 5 0.06 -9.39 7.30
N LEU A 6 0.91 -10.07 6.52
CA LEU A 6 1.40 -9.54 5.24
C LEU A 6 0.26 -9.51 4.22
N ILE A 7 -0.01 -8.34 3.63
CA ILE A 7 -1.10 -8.14 2.66
C ILE A 7 -0.61 -7.72 1.26
N ALA A 8 0.61 -7.19 1.15
CA ALA A 8 1.25 -6.82 -0.11
C ALA A 8 2.78 -6.85 0.05
N ASP A 9 3.49 -7.23 -1.00
CA ASP A 9 4.94 -7.23 -1.10
C ASP A 9 5.41 -6.73 -2.48
N GLY A 10 6.73 -6.66 -2.70
CA GLY A 10 7.32 -6.27 -4.00
C GLY A 10 7.16 -4.81 -4.41
N LEU A 11 6.62 -3.95 -3.55
CA LEU A 11 6.43 -2.53 -3.79
C LEU A 11 7.77 -1.77 -3.82
N LYS A 12 7.88 -0.76 -4.67
CA LYS A 12 9.10 0.03 -4.88
C LYS A 12 9.04 1.36 -4.15
N PHE A 13 9.58 1.37 -2.93
CA PHE A 13 9.58 2.53 -2.03
C PHE A 13 8.16 3.08 -1.82
N PRO A 14 7.26 2.28 -1.22
CA PRO A 14 5.86 2.66 -1.01
C PRO A 14 5.71 3.68 0.12
N GLU A 15 4.89 4.71 -0.10
CA GLU A 15 4.58 5.76 0.86
C GLU A 15 3.10 6.12 0.84
N GLY A 16 2.62 6.72 1.93
CA GLY A 16 1.29 7.34 2.01
C GLY A 16 0.12 6.39 1.75
N PRO A 17 -0.12 5.38 2.61
CA PRO A 17 -1.32 4.54 2.51
C PRO A 17 -2.60 5.36 2.66
N ILE A 18 -3.52 5.19 1.71
CA ILE A 18 -4.85 5.81 1.72
C ILE A 18 -5.88 4.70 1.76
N ALA A 19 -6.66 4.64 2.84
CA ALA A 19 -7.80 3.75 2.94
C ALA A 19 -8.97 4.29 2.11
N MET A 20 -9.50 3.45 1.23
CA MET A 20 -10.62 3.80 0.35
C MET A 20 -11.95 3.27 0.93
N PRO A 21 -13.11 3.86 0.59
CA PRO A 21 -14.42 3.41 1.09
C PRO A 21 -14.80 1.97 0.71
N ASP A 22 -14.20 1.43 -0.36
CA ASP A 22 -14.42 0.05 -0.81
C ASP A 22 -13.53 -0.98 -0.09
N GLY A 23 -12.74 -0.54 0.90
CA GLY A 23 -11.82 -1.38 1.66
C GLY A 23 -10.47 -1.62 0.99
N SER A 24 -10.24 -1.06 -0.20
CA SER A 24 -8.90 -1.08 -0.82
C SER A 24 -7.95 -0.06 -0.18
N ILE A 25 -6.65 -0.25 -0.39
CA ILE A 25 -5.60 0.69 0.03
C ILE A 25 -4.87 1.15 -1.21
N VAL A 26 -4.70 2.45 -1.38
CA VAL A 26 -3.85 3.01 -2.43
C VAL A 26 -2.53 3.49 -1.83
N LEU A 27 -1.45 3.24 -2.55
CA LEU A 27 -0.08 3.60 -2.17
C LEU A 27 0.58 4.38 -3.31
N VAL A 28 1.46 5.34 -2.96
CA VAL A 28 2.41 5.93 -3.92
C VAL A 28 3.66 5.06 -3.93
N GLU A 29 4.05 4.51 -5.07
CA GLU A 29 5.35 3.87 -5.25
C GLU A 29 6.35 4.89 -5.82
N ILE A 30 7.18 5.50 -4.98
CA ILE A 30 8.07 6.61 -5.40
C ILE A 30 9.07 6.14 -6.45
N ALA A 31 9.69 4.99 -6.25
CA ALA A 31 10.69 4.46 -7.17
C ALA A 31 10.06 3.89 -8.46
N ARG A 32 8.75 3.63 -8.47
CA ARG A 32 8.01 3.22 -9.68
C ARG A 32 7.36 4.41 -10.40
N GLY A 33 7.10 5.51 -9.69
CA GLY A 33 6.41 6.69 -10.20
C GLY A 33 4.92 6.47 -10.47
N THR A 34 4.26 5.59 -9.69
CA THR A 34 2.85 5.21 -9.91
C THR A 34 2.05 5.16 -8.61
N LEU A 35 0.72 5.20 -8.74
CA LEU A 35 -0.19 4.76 -7.71
C LEU A 35 -0.48 3.27 -7.88
N THR A 36 -0.47 2.52 -6.78
CA THR A 36 -0.75 1.08 -6.75
C THR A 36 -1.88 0.80 -5.77
N ARG A 37 -2.76 -0.15 -6.12
CA ARG A 37 -3.93 -0.55 -5.35
C ARG A 37 -3.85 -2.04 -5.04
#